data_AF-A0A356HVN1-F1
#
_entry.id   AF-A0A356HVN1-F1
#
_cell.length_a   1.000
_cell.length_b   1.000
_cell.length_c   1.000
_cell.angle_alpha   90.00
_cell.angle_beta   90.00
_cell.angle_gamma   90.00
#
_symmetry.space_group_name_H-M   'P 1'
#
loop_
_entity.id
_entity.type
_entity.pdbx_description
1 polymer ?
#
loop_
_entity_poly.entity_id
_entity_poly.type
_entity_poly.pdbx_seq_one_letter_code
_entity_poly.pdbx_strand_id
1 'polypeptide(L)'
;MNLIQRLKNLGVKDKLFLTFAGGVGLYILLSISSYYFVNKTKTNINTAYAHHLSISQPVNRLKSNLYAVRNALTLMLMEEDKGNLKSLYEKIKGFTDEIDRDMEALLKSSILDKKTMGILMETKGVWEAFRDTRERELIPNI
;
A
#
# COMPACT_ATOMS: atom_id res chain seq x y z
N MET A 1 -12.05 11.00 -60.34
CA MET A 1 -13.10 11.87 -59.75
C MET A 1 -12.96 11.84 -58.25
N ASN A 2 -12.52 12.93 -57.63
CA ASN A 2 -12.12 12.96 -56.21
C ASN A 2 -13.33 12.79 -55.28
N LEU A 3 -13.16 12.06 -54.18
CA LEU A 3 -14.19 11.81 -53.14
C LEU A 3 -14.85 13.11 -52.67
N ILE A 4 -14.08 14.19 -52.58
CA ILE A 4 -14.52 15.54 -52.21
C ILE A 4 -15.51 16.14 -53.23
N GLN A 5 -15.31 15.90 -54.53
CA GLN A 5 -16.23 16.37 -55.59
C GLN A 5 -17.56 15.59 -55.57
N ARG A 6 -17.53 14.29 -55.26
CA ARG A 6 -18.75 13.48 -55.08
C ARG A 6 -19.57 13.92 -53.87
N LEU A 7 -18.90 14.24 -52.76
CA LEU A 7 -19.56 14.76 -51.55
C LEU A 7 -20.21 16.14 -51.77
N LYS A 8 -19.62 17.00 -52.60
CA LYS A 8 -20.18 18.32 -52.95
C LYS A 8 -21.46 18.24 -53.79
N ASN A 9 -21.63 17.21 -54.61
CA ASN A 9 -22.80 17.04 -55.49
C ASN A 9 -23.96 16.24 -54.90
N LEU A 10 -23.88 15.83 -53.62
CA LEU A 10 -24.99 15.17 -52.93
C LEU A 10 -26.13 16.15 -52.60
N GLY A 11 -27.35 15.63 -52.61
CA GLY A 11 -28.54 16.35 -52.15
C GLY A 11 -28.41 16.76 -50.69
N VAL A 12 -29.09 17.84 -50.29
CA VAL A 12 -28.98 18.41 -48.93
C VAL A 12 -29.30 17.37 -47.85
N LYS A 13 -30.29 16.49 -48.09
CA LYS A 13 -30.68 15.41 -47.18
C LYS A 13 -29.57 14.37 -46.99
N ASP A 14 -28.91 13.97 -48.06
CA ASP A 14 -27.83 12.97 -48.02
C ASP A 14 -26.58 13.53 -47.33
N LYS A 15 -26.28 14.82 -47.53
CA LYS A 15 -25.19 15.50 -46.81
C LYS A 15 -25.45 15.54 -45.30
N LEU A 16 -26.69 15.88 -44.90
CA LEU A 16 -27.11 15.91 -43.51
C LEU A 16 -27.06 14.52 -42.85
N PHE A 17 -27.48 13.49 -43.58
CA PHE A 17 -27.39 12.11 -43.11
C PHE A 17 -25.93 11.67 -42.94
N LEU A 18 -25.06 12.02 -43.89
CA LEU A 18 -23.65 11.61 -43.86
C LEU A 18 -22.84 12.33 -42.77
N THR A 19 -23.12 13.61 -42.50
CA THR A 19 -22.53 14.33 -41.36
C THR A 19 -23.06 13.80 -40.02
N PHE A 20 -24.35 13.47 -39.93
CA PHE A 20 -24.93 12.88 -38.72
C PHE A 20 -24.36 11.47 -38.46
N ALA A 21 -24.35 10.60 -39.47
CA ALA A 21 -23.78 9.26 -39.37
C ALA A 21 -22.27 9.29 -39.09
N GLY A 22 -21.54 10.22 -39.71
CA GLY A 22 -20.12 10.45 -39.41
C GLY A 22 -19.89 10.92 -37.98
N GLY A 23 -20.72 11.84 -37.48
CA GLY A 23 -20.67 12.31 -36.10
C GLY A 23 -20.96 11.21 -35.08
N VAL A 24 -22.00 10.40 -35.32
CA VAL A 24 -22.34 9.25 -34.46
C VAL A 24 -21.23 8.20 -34.49
N GLY A 25 -20.67 7.89 -35.66
CA GLY A 25 -19.56 6.95 -35.79
C GLY A 25 -18.31 7.41 -35.02
N LEU A 26 -17.99 8.70 -35.11
CA LEU A 26 -16.86 9.30 -34.39
C LEU A 26 -17.10 9.32 -32.88
N TYR A 27 -18.33 9.60 -32.44
CA TYR A 27 -18.73 9.50 -31.04
C TYR A 27 -18.54 8.07 -30.49
N ILE A 28 -19.01 7.05 -31.21
CA ILE A 28 -18.86 5.64 -30.81
C ILE A 28 -17.37 5.27 -30.68
N LEU A 29 -16.55 5.68 -31.65
CA LEU A 29 -15.09 5.44 -31.61
C LEU A 29 -14.44 6.08 -30.39
N LEU A 30 -14.80 7.33 -30.07
CA LEU A 30 -14.29 8.02 -28.88
C LEU A 30 -14.76 7.35 -27.59
N SER A 31 -16.00 6.89 -27.52
CA SER A 31 -16.53 6.16 -26.36
C SER A 31 -15.78 4.84 -26.12
N ILE A 32 -15.54 4.05 -27.18
CA ILE A 32 -14.78 2.80 -27.09
C ILE A 32 -13.34 3.08 -26.64
N SER A 33 -12.68 4.04 -27.28
CA SER A 33 -11.31 4.43 -26.96
C SER A 33 -11.17 4.88 -25.50
N SER A 34 -12.12 5.69 -25.03
CA SER A 34 -12.16 6.18 -23.65
C SER A 34 -12.40 5.04 -22.67
N TYR A 35 -13.31 4.11 -22.98
CA TYR A 35 -13.56 2.93 -22.17
C TYR A 35 -12.31 2.05 -22.00
N TYR A 36 -11.60 1.77 -23.10
CA TYR A 36 -10.34 1.02 -23.06
C TYR A 36 -9.26 1.74 -22.25
N PHE A 37 -9.13 3.06 -22.43
CA PHE A 37 -8.15 3.86 -21.71
C PHE A 37 -8.42 3.89 -20.21
N VAL A 38 -9.68 4.10 -19.81
CA VAL A 38 -10.10 4.08 -18.40
C VAL A 38 -9.86 2.72 -17.78
N ASN A 39 -10.24 1.62 -18.45
CA ASN A 39 -10.03 0.28 -17.91
C ASN A 39 -8.54 -0.05 -17.74
N LYS A 40 -7.69 0.29 -18.73
CA LYS A 40 -6.24 0.06 -18.63
C LYS A 40 -5.63 0.87 -17.50
N THR A 41 -6.04 2.13 -17.36
CA THR A 41 -5.54 3.04 -16.31
C THR A 41 -6.02 2.58 -14.93
N LYS A 42 -7.28 2.17 -14.78
CA LYS A 42 -7.83 1.65 -13.53
C LYS A 42 -7.10 0.40 -13.04
N THR A 43 -6.78 -0.53 -13.93
CA THR A 43 -6.02 -1.74 -13.57
C THR A 43 -4.60 -1.41 -13.12
N ASN A 44 -3.92 -0.49 -13.82
CA ASN A 44 -2.56 -0.07 -13.46
C ASN A 44 -2.52 0.72 -12.15
N ILE A 45 -3.49 1.61 -11.92
CA ILE A 45 -3.59 2.37 -10.67
C ILE A 45 -3.92 1.43 -9.51
N ASN A 46 -4.88 0.52 -9.67
CA ASN A 46 -5.25 -0.40 -8.60
C ASN A 46 -4.09 -1.33 -8.21
N THR A 47 -3.28 -1.77 -9.17
CA THR A 47 -2.10 -2.62 -8.90
C THR A 47 -0.99 -1.83 -8.22
N ALA A 48 -0.67 -0.62 -8.67
CA ALA A 48 0.29 0.25 -8.00
C ALA A 48 -0.16 0.67 -6.59
N TYR A 49 -1.45 0.97 -6.43
CA TYR A 49 -2.04 1.34 -5.14
C TYR A 49 -2.07 0.15 -4.17
N ALA A 50 -2.44 -1.05 -4.64
CA ALA A 50 -2.38 -2.27 -3.85
C ALA A 50 -0.94 -2.59 -3.41
N HIS A 51 0.05 -2.42 -4.31
CA HIS A 51 1.47 -2.58 -4.02
C HIS A 51 1.93 -1.62 -2.91
N HIS A 52 1.70 -0.32 -3.07
CA HIS A 52 2.07 0.68 -2.08
C HIS A 52 1.34 0.51 -0.74
N LEU A 53 0.03 0.22 -0.74
CA LEU A 53 -0.71 -0.01 0.50
C LEU A 53 -0.24 -1.28 1.22
N SER A 54 0.03 -2.35 0.48
CA SER A 54 0.45 -3.64 1.06
C SER A 54 1.78 -3.55 1.79
N ILE A 55 2.67 -2.62 1.40
CA ILE A 55 3.95 -2.39 2.08
C ILE A 55 3.84 -1.28 3.15
N SER A 56 3.17 -0.17 2.83
CA SER A 56 3.14 0.99 3.73
C SER A 56 2.36 0.73 5.02
N GLN A 57 1.28 -0.04 4.96
CA GLN A 57 0.48 -0.35 6.16
C GLN A 57 1.27 -1.16 7.19
N PRO A 58 1.88 -2.32 6.86
CA PRO A 58 2.71 -3.06 7.83
C PRO A 58 3.91 -2.27 8.31
N VAL A 59 4.57 -1.49 7.44
CA VAL A 59 5.73 -0.66 7.87
C VAL A 59 5.30 0.41 8.88
N ASN A 60 4.16 1.07 8.66
CA ASN A 60 3.64 2.07 9.59
C ASN A 60 3.22 1.45 10.92
N ARG A 61 2.59 0.27 10.89
CA ARG A 61 2.26 -0.48 12.12
C ARG A 61 3.51 -0.89 12.88
N LEU A 62 4.50 -1.43 12.20
CA LEU A 62 5.79 -1.80 12.79
C LEU A 62 6.44 -0.60 13.48
N LYS A 63 6.49 0.55 12.80
CA LYS A 63 6.98 1.81 13.39
C LYS A 63 6.18 2.22 14.63
N SER A 64 4.84 2.21 14.54
CA SER A 64 3.96 2.57 15.66
C SER A 64 4.17 1.64 16.86
N ASN A 65 4.24 0.34 16.64
CA ASN A 65 4.39 -0.66 17.68
C ASN A 65 5.78 -0.59 18.33
N LEU A 66 6.84 -0.31 17.58
CA LEU A 66 8.16 -0.04 18.16
C LEU A 66 8.13 1.15 19.13
N TYR A 67 7.44 2.24 18.78
CA TYR A 67 7.25 3.36 19.70
C TYR A 67 6.39 2.99 20.90
N ALA A 68 5.35 2.16 20.70
CA ALA A 68 4.50 1.70 21.78
C ALA A 68 5.27 0.82 22.79
N VAL A 69 6.12 -0.10 22.31
CA VAL A 69 7.04 -0.89 23.14
C VAL A 69 7.98 0.03 23.91
N ARG A 70 8.63 0.99 23.22
CA ARG A 70 9.54 1.94 23.87
C ARG A 70 8.83 2.72 24.98
N ASN A 71 7.64 3.25 24.71
CA ASN A 71 6.88 4.02 25.69
C ASN A 71 6.46 3.16 26.88
N ALA A 72 5.97 1.95 26.63
CA ALA A 72 5.58 1.04 27.68
C ALA A 72 6.76 0.63 28.57
N LEU A 73 7.96 0.43 27.99
CA LEU A 73 9.18 0.16 28.75
C LEU A 73 9.61 1.36 29.60
N THR A 74 9.55 2.58 29.04
CA THR A 74 9.85 3.80 29.80
C THR A 74 8.89 3.97 30.99
N LEU A 75 7.59 3.69 30.79
CA LEU A 75 6.62 3.72 31.88
C LEU A 75 6.91 2.62 32.91
N MET A 76 7.32 1.43 32.47
CA MET A 76 7.66 0.32 33.36
C MET A 76 8.84 0.68 34.28
N LEU A 77 9.83 1.42 33.77
CA LEU A 77 10.96 1.92 34.58
C LEU A 77 10.57 2.94 35.65
N MET A 78 9.39 3.57 35.54
CA MET A 78 8.92 4.62 36.45
C MET A 78 7.76 4.14 37.35
N GLU A 79 7.28 2.91 37.15
CA GLU A 79 6.10 2.39 37.82
C GLU A 79 6.51 1.55 39.04
N GLU A 80 5.87 1.82 40.17
CA GLU A 80 6.13 1.13 41.44
C GLU A 80 5.01 0.12 41.76
N ASP A 81 3.81 0.31 41.19
CA ASP A 81 2.68 -0.58 41.39
C ASP A 81 2.83 -1.88 40.59
N LYS A 82 2.89 -3.02 41.29
CA LYS A 82 3.05 -4.35 40.69
C LYS A 82 1.92 -4.75 39.75
N GLY A 83 0.69 -4.27 39.99
CA GLY A 83 -0.45 -4.50 39.12
C GLY A 83 -0.29 -3.78 37.78
N ASN A 84 0.13 -2.52 37.83
CA ASN A 84 0.43 -1.72 36.65
C ASN A 84 1.65 -2.25 35.89
N LEU A 85 2.71 -2.68 36.56
CA LEU A 85 3.87 -3.33 35.94
C LEU A 85 3.46 -4.57 35.12
N LYS A 86 2.61 -5.43 35.68
CA LYS A 86 2.09 -6.60 34.95
C LYS A 86 1.27 -6.18 33.73
N SER A 87 0.44 -5.15 33.85
CA SER A 87 -0.34 -4.61 32.73
C SER A 87 0.55 -4.06 31.62
N LEU A 88 1.62 -3.33 31.97
CA LEU A 88 2.60 -2.81 31.02
C LEU A 88 3.39 -3.94 30.33
N TYR A 89 3.77 -4.97 31.08
CA TYR A 89 4.42 -6.16 30.52
C TYR A 89 3.54 -6.87 29.48
N GLU A 90 2.26 -7.10 29.78
CA GLU A 90 1.32 -7.70 28.82
C GLU A 90 1.16 -6.84 27.56
N LYS A 91 1.15 -5.50 27.69
CA LYS A 91 1.14 -4.59 26.53
C LYS A 91 2.41 -4.72 25.70
N ILE A 92 3.58 -4.75 26.33
CA ILE A 92 4.88 -4.93 25.65
C ILE A 92 4.88 -6.25 24.88
N LYS A 93 4.39 -7.33 25.49
CA LYS A 93 4.27 -8.63 24.84
C LYS A 93 3.34 -8.58 23.63
N GLY A 94 2.15 -7.99 23.77
CA GLY A 94 1.22 -7.82 22.66
C GLY A 94 1.82 -7.06 21.48
N PHE A 95 2.49 -5.93 21.73
CA PHE A 95 3.17 -5.18 20.67
C PHE A 95 4.35 -5.94 20.07
N THR A 96 5.08 -6.73 20.87
CA THR A 96 6.19 -7.59 20.39
C THR A 96 5.66 -8.64 19.41
N ASP A 97 4.57 -9.32 19.75
CA ASP A 97 3.95 -10.33 18.89
C ASP A 97 3.43 -9.73 17.58
N GLU A 98 2.91 -8.50 17.61
CA GLU A 98 2.48 -7.78 16.42
C GLU A 98 3.67 -7.37 15.53
N ILE A 99 4.77 -6.89 16.12
CA ILE A 99 6.00 -6.54 15.37
C ILE A 99 6.55 -7.78 14.68
N ASP A 100 6.65 -8.90 15.38
CA ASP A 100 7.17 -10.16 14.83
C ASP A 100 6.31 -10.62 13.64
N ARG A 101 4.98 -10.54 13.79
CA ARG A 101 4.03 -10.88 12.73
C ARG A 101 4.17 -9.96 11.51
N ASP A 102 4.24 -8.64 11.71
CA ASP A 102 4.37 -7.68 10.63
C ASP A 102 5.74 -7.80 9.92
N MET A 103 6.83 -8.06 10.66
CA MET A 103 8.15 -8.36 10.09
C MET A 103 8.13 -9.60 9.23
N GLU A 104 7.55 -10.71 9.72
CA GLU A 104 7.42 -11.93 8.93
C GLU A 104 6.58 -11.73 7.67
N ALA A 105 5.48 -11.00 7.76
CA ALA A 105 4.63 -10.71 6.62
C ALA A 105 5.38 -9.91 5.56
N LEU A 106 6.18 -8.91 5.98
CA LEU A 106 7.02 -8.12 5.08
C LEU A 106 8.14 -8.97 4.46
N LEU A 107 8.79 -9.84 5.23
CA LEU A 107 9.86 -10.72 4.72
C LEU A 107 9.35 -11.76 3.71
N LYS A 108 8.10 -12.21 3.86
CA LYS A 108 7.43 -13.13 2.91
C LYS A 108 6.91 -12.42 1.66
N SER A 109 6.97 -11.08 1.62
CA SER A 109 6.46 -10.29 0.50
C SER A 109 7.40 -10.33 -0.70
N SER A 110 6.91 -10.86 -1.83
CA SER A 110 7.62 -10.85 -3.12
C SER A 110 7.69 -9.46 -3.77
N ILE A 111 7.07 -8.48 -3.12
CA ILE A 111 6.83 -7.13 -3.62
C ILE A 111 8.05 -6.22 -3.32
N LEU A 112 8.85 -6.56 -2.31
CA LEU A 112 10.01 -5.78 -1.89
C LEU A 112 11.21 -6.01 -2.84
N ASP A 113 11.92 -4.94 -3.15
CA ASP A 113 13.19 -5.03 -3.87
C ASP A 113 14.30 -5.57 -2.96
N LYS A 114 15.40 -6.04 -3.56
CA LYS A 114 16.53 -6.64 -2.82
C LYS A 114 17.11 -5.69 -1.77
N LYS A 115 17.14 -4.39 -2.05
CA LYS A 115 17.67 -3.38 -1.14
C LYS A 115 16.78 -3.23 0.09
N THR A 116 15.46 -3.07 -0.10
CA THR A 116 14.52 -2.96 1.02
C THR A 116 14.46 -4.25 1.82
N MET A 117 14.53 -5.42 1.16
CA MET A 117 14.64 -6.70 1.84
C MET A 117 15.88 -6.78 2.75
N GLY A 118 17.04 -6.32 2.26
CA GLY A 118 18.27 -6.26 3.06
C GLY A 118 18.13 -5.38 4.31
N ILE A 119 17.56 -4.19 4.16
CA ILE A 119 17.28 -3.28 5.29
C ILE A 119 16.31 -3.92 6.30
N LEU A 120 15.28 -4.62 5.81
CA LEU A 120 14.30 -5.29 6.66
C LEU A 120 14.94 -6.44 7.46
N MET A 121 15.83 -7.22 6.84
CA MET A 121 16.58 -8.28 7.54
C MET A 121 17.51 -7.71 8.61
N GLU A 122 18.22 -6.61 8.32
CA GLU A 122 19.06 -5.92 9.30
C GLU A 122 18.22 -5.39 10.46
N THR A 123 17.09 -4.75 10.16
CA THR A 123 16.13 -4.25 11.15
C THR A 123 15.61 -5.39 12.04
N LYS A 124 15.30 -6.55 11.45
CA LYS A 124 14.90 -7.74 12.20
C LYS A 124 16.00 -8.19 13.15
N GLY A 125 17.25 -8.26 12.70
CA GLY A 125 18.38 -8.65 13.56
C GLY A 125 18.56 -7.70 14.76
N VAL A 126 18.46 -6.39 14.53
CA VAL A 126 18.50 -5.38 15.62
C VAL A 126 17.31 -5.55 16.58
N TRP A 127 16.12 -5.80 16.04
CA TRP A 127 14.92 -6.02 16.85
C TRP A 127 15.02 -7.27 17.72
N GLU A 128 15.48 -8.40 17.17
CA GLU A 128 15.67 -9.64 17.92
C GLU A 128 16.70 -9.44 19.04
N ALA A 129 17.84 -8.81 18.74
CA ALA A 129 18.84 -8.50 19.76
C ALA A 129 18.29 -7.57 20.87
N PHE A 130 17.49 -6.57 20.51
CA PHE A 130 16.83 -5.69 21.46
C PHE A 130 15.82 -6.45 22.34
N ARG A 131 14.97 -7.28 21.73
CA ARG A 131 13.99 -8.11 22.45
C ARG A 131 14.69 -9.03 23.45
N ASP A 132 15.73 -9.74 23.01
CA ASP A 132 16.45 -10.67 23.87
C ASP A 132 17.14 -9.96 25.04
N THR A 133 17.74 -8.79 24.79
CA THR A 133 18.35 -7.96 25.84
C THR A 133 17.29 -7.46 26.82
N ARG A 134 16.15 -6.98 26.32
CA ARG A 134 15.02 -6.53 27.15
C ARG A 134 14.52 -7.62 28.07
N GLU A 135 14.23 -8.81 27.54
CA GLU A 135 13.69 -9.95 28.31
C GLU A 135 14.70 -10.48 29.34
N ARG A 136 15.99 -10.50 29.00
CA ARG A 136 17.03 -11.06 29.87
C ARG A 136 17.53 -10.08 30.92
N GLU A 137 17.65 -8.80 30.59
CA GLU A 137 18.39 -7.82 31.39
C GLU A 137 17.53 -6.69 31.91
N LEU A 138 16.47 -6.28 31.20
CA LEU A 138 15.69 -5.12 31.60
C LEU A 138 14.50 -5.54 32.47
N ILE A 139 13.64 -6.42 31.96
CA ILE A 139 12.39 -6.81 32.63
C ILE A 139 12.63 -7.50 33.98
N PRO A 140 13.63 -8.39 34.17
CA PRO A 140 13.86 -9.03 35.46
C PRO A 140 14.42 -8.09 36.55
N ASN A 141 14.97 -6.94 36.14
CA ASN A 141 15.63 -5.98 37.03
C ASN A 141 14.76 -4.76 37.35
N ILE A 142 13.49 -4.78 36.94
CA ILE A 142 12.44 -3.80 37.25
C ILE A 142 11.42 -4.49 38.15
#